data_AF-A0A6B9YAV1-F1
#
_entry.id   AF-A0A6B9YAV1-F1
#
_cell.length_a   1.000
_cell.length_b   1.000
_cell.length_c   1.000
_cell.angle_alpha   90.00
_cell.angle_beta   90.00
_cell.angle_gamma   90.00
#
_symmetry.space_group_name_H-M   'P 1'
#
loop_
_entity.id
_entity.type
_entity.pdbx_description
1 polymer ?
#
loop_
_entity_poly.entity_id
_entity_poly.type
_entity_poly.pdbx_seq_one_letter_code
_entity_poly.pdbx_strand_id
1 'polypeptide(L)'
;MANMIRKSFLLLFSAFLFYIFSKLSYRLNADFGSLSIFILIMTAVIAAAIWIALQLDKRLAARRFHILIKAIVNSLILLFFIYQLFTPYFYTDKYLQNAGLEQIETYYQLSNKELTDQERSRMAESSLVEDMAFATLSTNHDPKQRFIDVKPMDLQRSYYHYDMIVEWKQKNAQTNVYQYTFAREKGKFKIKGITQLEAEE
;
A
#
# COMPACT_ATOMS: atom_id res chain seq x y z
N MET A 1 28.88 16.58 15.42
CA MET A 1 27.78 15.63 15.73
C MET A 1 26.41 16.32 15.82
N ALA A 2 26.24 17.36 16.65
CA ALA A 2 24.94 18.06 16.80
C ALA A 2 24.36 18.64 15.48
N ASN A 3 25.19 19.24 14.63
CA ASN A 3 24.77 19.73 13.31
C ASN A 3 24.32 18.61 12.37
N MET A 4 24.92 17.41 12.46
CA MET A 4 24.52 16.26 11.65
C MET A 4 23.14 15.75 12.07
N ILE A 5 22.93 15.56 13.39
CA ILE A 5 21.64 15.15 13.96
C ILE A 5 20.53 16.12 13.58
N ARG A 6 20.81 17.43 13.61
CA ARG A 6 19.87 18.47 13.19
C ARG A 6 19.51 18.37 11.71
N LYS A 7 20.49 18.22 10.81
CA LYS A 7 20.24 18.05 9.37
C LYS A 7 19.42 16.80 9.08
N SER A 8 19.79 15.67 9.69
CA SER A 8 19.03 14.42 9.59
C SER A 8 17.60 14.58 10.09
N PHE A 9 17.40 15.31 11.19
CA PHE A 9 16.06 15.58 11.72
C PHE A 9 15.20 16.38 10.74
N LEU A 10 15.72 17.48 10.20
CA LEU A 10 14.98 18.27 9.22
C LEU A 10 14.62 17.42 7.99
N LEU A 11 15.58 16.68 7.44
CA LEU A 11 15.37 15.84 6.26
C LEU A 11 14.36 14.73 6.51
N LEU A 12 14.55 13.91 7.56
CA LEU A 12 13.70 12.77 7.86
C LEU A 12 12.29 13.22 8.26
N PHE A 13 12.17 14.27 9.06
CA PHE A 13 10.87 14.78 9.48
C PHE A 13 10.09 15.40 8.32
N SER A 14 10.74 16.18 7.45
CA SER A 14 10.08 16.71 6.25
C SER A 14 9.68 15.59 5.27
N ALA A 15 10.54 14.59 5.06
CA ALA A 15 10.22 13.42 4.23
C ALA A 15 9.04 12.61 4.83
N PHE A 16 8.99 12.45 6.15
CA PHE A 16 7.89 11.78 6.84
C PHE A 16 6.56 12.54 6.70
N LEU A 17 6.57 13.86 6.88
CA LEU A 17 5.37 14.69 6.68
C LEU A 17 4.89 14.65 5.22
N PHE A 18 5.83 14.73 4.28
CA PHE A 18 5.53 14.60 2.86
C PHE A 18 4.93 13.23 2.51
N TYR A 19 5.45 12.16 3.11
CA TYR A 19 4.90 10.82 2.98
C TYR A 19 3.47 10.73 3.51
N ILE A 20 3.20 11.24 4.71
CA ILE A 20 1.85 11.29 5.30
C ILE A 20 0.90 12.06 4.38
N PHE A 21 1.33 13.23 3.90
CA PHE A 21 0.52 14.02 2.98
C PHE A 21 0.21 13.26 1.70
N SER A 22 1.22 12.67 1.06
CA SER A 22 1.05 11.91 -0.18
C SER A 22 0.07 10.75 -0.02
N LYS A 23 0.03 10.11 1.15
CA LYS A 23 -0.95 9.05 1.46
C LYS A 23 -2.36 9.59 1.71
N LEU A 24 -2.52 10.82 2.19
CA LEU A 24 -3.82 11.45 2.39
C LEU A 24 -4.36 12.07 1.09
N SER A 25 -3.48 12.62 0.25
CA SER A 25 -3.82 13.38 -0.95
C SER A 25 -4.23 12.51 -2.13
N TYR A 26 -4.03 11.20 -2.08
CA TYR A 26 -4.54 10.30 -3.12
C TYR A 26 -6.06 10.45 -3.32
N ARG A 27 -6.81 10.73 -2.25
CA ARG A 27 -8.25 11.08 -2.34
C ARG A 27 -8.53 12.40 -3.07
N LEU A 28 -7.55 13.29 -3.15
CA LEU A 28 -7.65 14.60 -3.81
C LEU A 28 -7.17 14.55 -5.27
N ASN A 29 -6.39 13.53 -5.65
CA ASN A 29 -5.84 13.40 -7.01
C ASN A 29 -6.92 13.20 -8.10
N ALA A 30 -8.10 12.71 -7.74
CA ALA A 30 -9.22 12.57 -8.66
C ALA A 30 -9.80 13.93 -9.13
N ASP A 31 -9.61 15.01 -8.35
CA ASP A 31 -10.24 16.32 -8.61
C ASP A 31 -9.33 17.31 -9.36
N PHE A 32 -8.01 17.09 -9.41
CA PHE A 32 -7.07 18.03 -10.04
C PHE A 32 -6.87 17.71 -11.53
N GLY A 33 -7.85 18.06 -12.36
CA GLY A 33 -7.78 17.90 -13.82
C GLY A 33 -6.66 18.69 -14.53
N SER A 34 -5.83 19.46 -13.81
CA SER A 34 -4.73 20.25 -14.39
C SER A 34 -3.40 20.00 -13.67
N LEU A 35 -2.42 19.50 -14.42
CA LEU A 35 -1.05 19.23 -13.97
C LEU A 35 -0.40 20.44 -13.27
N SER A 36 -0.70 21.66 -13.70
CA SER A 36 -0.15 22.89 -13.12
C SER A 36 -0.62 23.12 -11.67
N ILE A 37 -1.88 22.82 -11.39
CA ILE A 37 -2.45 22.94 -10.03
C ILE A 37 -1.81 21.90 -9.11
N PHE A 38 -1.64 20.67 -9.61
CA PHE A 38 -0.95 19.60 -8.87
C PHE A 38 0.48 20.01 -8.48
N ILE A 39 1.27 20.55 -9.41
CA ILE A 39 2.64 21.01 -9.15
C ILE A 39 2.68 22.11 -8.08
N LEU A 40 1.76 23.08 -8.14
CA LEU A 40 1.68 24.17 -7.13
C LEU A 40 1.36 23.62 -5.74
N ILE A 41 0.39 22.71 -5.64
CA ILE A 41 0.02 22.07 -4.37
C ILE A 41 1.21 21.28 -3.82
N MET A 42 1.87 20.47 -4.64
CA MET A 42 3.03 19.68 -4.21
C MET A 42 4.18 20.58 -3.72
N THR A 43 4.43 21.69 -4.41
CA THR A 43 5.44 22.68 -3.99
C THR A 43 5.08 23.30 -2.65
N ALA A 44 3.81 23.70 -2.45
CA ALA A 44 3.32 24.26 -1.20
C ALA A 44 3.44 23.26 -0.04
N VAL A 45 3.16 21.98 -0.28
CA VAL A 45 3.28 20.91 0.71
C VAL A 45 4.73 20.70 1.13
N ILE A 46 5.65 20.64 0.18
CA ILE A 46 7.09 20.50 0.48
C ILE A 46 7.56 21.70 1.31
N ALA A 47 7.20 22.92 0.90
CA ALA A 47 7.55 24.14 1.63
C ALA A 47 6.96 24.12 3.06
N ALA A 48 5.70 23.71 3.22
CA ALA A 48 5.05 23.59 4.52
C ALA A 48 5.73 22.53 5.40
N ALA A 49 6.05 21.35 4.86
CA ALA A 49 6.74 20.29 5.60
C ALA A 49 8.13 20.73 6.10
N ILE A 50 8.88 21.47 5.28
CA ILE A 50 10.18 22.05 5.67
C ILE A 50 9.96 23.13 6.73
N TRP A 51 8.99 24.03 6.54
CA TRP A 51 8.70 25.09 7.50
C TRP A 51 8.29 24.55 8.88
N ILE A 52 7.44 23.52 8.91
CA ILE A 52 7.04 22.84 10.15
C ILE A 52 8.26 22.20 10.83
N ALA A 53 9.11 21.50 10.07
CA ALA A 53 10.32 20.89 10.62
C ALA A 53 11.26 21.94 11.23
N LEU A 54 11.44 23.09 10.56
CA LEU A 54 12.23 24.22 11.07
C LEU A 54 11.63 24.84 12.33
N GLN A 55 10.31 25.01 12.38
CA GLN A 55 9.63 25.54 13.57
C GLN A 55 9.77 24.57 14.76
N LEU A 56 9.62 23.27 14.51
CA LEU A 56 9.79 22.25 15.54
C LEU A 56 11.24 22.20 16.04
N ASP A 57 12.24 22.30 15.14
CA ASP A 57 13.66 22.40 15.48
C ASP A 57 13.95 23.60 16.40
N LYS A 58 13.42 24.78 16.07
CA LYS A 58 13.55 26.00 16.89
C LYS A 58 12.93 25.82 18.27
N ARG A 59 11.70 25.29 18.33
CA ARG A 59 11.00 25.04 19.61
C ARG A 59 11.72 24.00 20.47
N LEU A 60 12.30 22.98 19.84
CA LEU A 60 13.07 21.96 20.54
C LEU A 60 14.39 22.52 21.07
N ALA A 61 15.05 23.44 20.38
CA ALA A 61 16.33 24.01 20.80
C ALA A 61 16.30 24.66 22.20
N ALA A 62 15.14 25.15 22.65
CA ALA A 62 14.95 25.69 24.00
C ALA A 62 14.94 24.62 25.11
N ARG A 63 14.93 23.32 24.77
CA ARG A 63 14.86 22.23 25.76
C ARG A 63 16.24 21.62 26.04
N ARG A 64 16.47 21.26 27.30
CA ARG A 64 17.73 20.66 27.79
C ARG A 64 18.13 19.39 27.04
N PHE A 65 17.17 18.55 26.63
CA PHE A 65 17.40 17.26 25.97
C PHE A 65 17.13 17.27 24.46
N HIS A 66 17.22 18.42 23.80
CA HIS A 66 16.83 18.57 22.40
C HIS A 66 17.58 17.62 21.44
N ILE A 67 18.86 17.34 21.69
CA ILE A 67 19.66 16.43 20.86
C ILE A 67 19.12 14.99 20.98
N LEU A 68 18.85 14.55 22.21
CA LEU A 68 18.32 13.21 22.49
C LEU A 68 16.93 13.04 21.86
N ILE A 69 16.06 14.03 22.00
CA ILE A 69 14.72 14.02 21.40
C ILE A 69 14.82 13.89 19.87
N LYS A 70 15.69 14.68 19.22
CA LYS A 70 15.89 14.60 17.76
C LYS A 70 16.42 13.23 17.33
N ALA A 71 17.36 12.65 18.09
CA ALA A 71 17.88 11.31 17.80
C ALA A 71 16.77 10.24 17.89
N ILE A 72 15.96 10.27 18.95
CA ILE A 72 14.82 9.35 19.12
C ILE A 72 13.82 9.51 17.97
N VAL A 73 13.45 10.74 17.62
CA VAL A 73 12.50 10.99 16.52
C VAL A 73 13.05 10.47 15.19
N ASN A 74 14.34 10.69 14.90
CA ASN A 74 14.98 10.15 13.69
C ASN A 74 14.92 8.63 13.66
N SER A 75 15.26 7.98 14.77
CA SER A 75 15.20 6.52 14.88
C SER A 75 13.78 6.00 14.67
N LEU A 76 12.77 6.65 15.26
CA LEU A 76 11.36 6.27 15.07
C LEU A 76 10.91 6.43 13.61
N ILE A 77 11.32 7.50 12.93
CA ILE A 77 11.00 7.72 11.53
C ILE A 77 11.69 6.68 10.64
N LEU A 78 12.96 6.37 10.91
CA LEU A 78 13.68 5.32 10.18
C LEU A 78 13.02 3.96 10.38
N LEU A 79 12.68 3.60 11.63
CA LEU A 79 11.95 2.37 11.94
C LEU A 79 10.61 2.32 11.24
N PHE A 80 9.89 3.43 11.17
CA PHE A 80 8.63 3.53 10.44
C PHE A 80 8.82 3.21 8.95
N PHE A 81 9.83 3.80 8.29
CA PHE A 81 10.09 3.50 6.88
C PHE A 81 10.58 2.07 6.66
N ILE A 82 11.49 1.56 7.51
CA ILE A 82 11.92 0.16 7.47
C ILE A 82 10.72 -0.77 7.57
N TYR A 83 9.82 -0.51 8.53
CA TYR A 83 8.61 -1.29 8.68
C TYR A 83 7.74 -1.26 7.42
N GLN A 84 7.52 -0.07 6.85
CA GLN A 84 6.71 0.10 5.64
C GLN A 84 7.31 -0.62 4.42
N LEU A 85 8.63 -0.70 4.34
CA LEU A 85 9.36 -1.25 3.21
C LEU A 85 9.56 -2.77 3.30
N PHE A 86 9.74 -3.28 4.51
CA PHE A 86 9.97 -4.70 4.77
C PHE A 86 8.76 -5.38 5.39
N THR A 87 7.57 -4.77 5.27
CA THR A 87 6.36 -5.26 5.93
C THR A 87 6.10 -6.76 5.73
N PRO A 88 6.21 -7.32 4.51
CA PRO A 88 5.99 -8.75 4.29
C PRO A 88 6.94 -9.67 5.07
N TYR A 89 8.14 -9.22 5.41
CA TYR A 89 9.13 -10.02 6.16
C TYR A 89 8.83 -10.10 7.67
N PHE A 90 7.95 -9.23 8.19
CA PHE A 90 7.50 -9.29 9.58
C PHE A 90 6.37 -10.30 9.82
N TYR A 91 5.88 -10.96 8.77
CA TYR A 91 4.79 -11.94 8.85
C TYR A 91 5.23 -13.32 8.37
N THR A 92 4.67 -14.35 9.00
CA THR A 92 4.92 -15.76 8.63
C THR A 92 4.29 -16.09 7.28
N ASP A 93 4.84 -17.10 6.59
CA ASP A 93 4.29 -17.58 5.31
C ASP A 93 2.81 -17.95 5.44
N LYS A 94 2.47 -18.71 6.48
CA LYS A 94 1.10 -19.12 6.77
C LYS A 94 0.16 -17.92 6.94
N TYR A 95 0.59 -16.85 7.60
CA TYR A 95 -0.23 -15.65 7.75
C TYR A 95 -0.45 -14.97 6.40
N LEU A 96 0.61 -14.79 5.61
CA LEU A 96 0.52 -14.11 4.31
C LEU A 96 -0.32 -14.91 3.32
N GLN A 97 -0.16 -16.24 3.27
CA GLN A 97 -0.98 -17.13 2.45
C GLN A 97 -2.46 -17.02 2.81
N ASN A 98 -2.80 -17.13 4.10
CA ASN A 98 -4.19 -17.03 4.55
C ASN A 98 -4.78 -15.65 4.23
N ALA A 99 -4.05 -14.58 4.52
CA ALA A 99 -4.49 -13.22 4.22
C ALA A 99 -4.67 -12.98 2.71
N GLY A 100 -3.77 -13.53 1.89
CA GLY A 100 -3.84 -13.45 0.43
C GLY A 100 -5.03 -14.22 -0.12
N LEU A 101 -5.26 -15.46 0.35
CA LEU A 101 -6.41 -16.27 -0.05
C LEU A 101 -7.74 -15.58 0.30
N GLU A 102 -7.86 -14.99 1.49
CA GLU A 102 -9.05 -14.22 1.89
C GLU A 102 -9.33 -13.05 0.92
N GLN A 103 -8.29 -12.34 0.48
CA GLN A 103 -8.47 -11.25 -0.48
C GLN A 103 -8.83 -11.76 -1.88
N ILE A 104 -8.23 -12.88 -2.33
CA ILE A 104 -8.58 -13.51 -3.60
C ILE A 104 -10.05 -13.94 -3.57
N GLU A 105 -10.48 -14.65 -2.53
CA GLU A 105 -11.87 -15.06 -2.34
C GLU A 105 -12.82 -13.87 -2.40
N THR A 106 -12.51 -12.80 -1.66
CA THR A 106 -13.30 -11.56 -1.65
C THR A 106 -13.37 -10.92 -3.05
N TYR A 107 -12.25 -10.88 -3.77
CA TYR A 107 -12.20 -10.34 -5.13
C TYR A 107 -13.12 -11.13 -6.08
N TYR A 108 -13.14 -12.46 -6.02
CA TYR A 108 -13.99 -13.27 -6.88
C TYR A 108 -15.48 -13.23 -6.49
N GLN A 109 -15.81 -12.84 -5.27
CA GLN A 109 -17.20 -12.56 -4.88
C GLN A 109 -17.78 -11.35 -5.62
N LEU A 110 -16.97 -10.44 -6.15
CA LEU A 110 -17.45 -9.30 -6.96
C LEU A 110 -18.25 -9.74 -8.19
N SER A 111 -17.99 -10.94 -8.71
CA SER A 111 -18.75 -11.57 -9.80
C SER A 111 -20.19 -11.96 -9.45
N ASN A 112 -20.56 -11.89 -8.16
CA ASN A 112 -21.90 -12.25 -7.70
C ASN A 112 -22.91 -11.17 -8.12
N LYS A 113 -23.85 -11.56 -8.98
CA LYS A 113 -24.92 -10.70 -9.50
C LYS A 113 -25.93 -10.25 -8.44
N GLU A 114 -25.96 -10.92 -7.28
CA GLU A 114 -26.86 -10.59 -6.17
C GLU A 114 -26.34 -9.42 -5.31
N LEU A 115 -25.08 -9.00 -5.50
CA LEU A 115 -24.51 -7.87 -4.76
C LEU A 115 -25.06 -6.54 -5.28
N THR A 116 -25.45 -5.69 -4.34
CA THR A 116 -25.73 -4.28 -4.61
C THR A 116 -24.45 -3.53 -4.98
N ASP A 117 -24.58 -2.40 -5.68
CA ASP A 117 -23.41 -1.57 -6.04
C ASP A 117 -22.63 -1.09 -4.82
N GLN A 118 -23.32 -0.80 -3.71
CA GLN A 118 -22.66 -0.41 -2.48
C GLN A 118 -21.86 -1.55 -1.85
N GLU A 119 -22.36 -2.78 -1.89
CA GLU A 119 -21.64 -3.96 -1.42
C GLU A 119 -20.44 -4.27 -2.32
N ARG A 120 -20.61 -4.19 -3.64
CA ARG A 120 -19.53 -4.35 -4.62
C ARG A 120 -18.41 -3.33 -4.39
N SER A 121 -18.75 -2.06 -4.16
CA SER A 121 -17.77 -1.02 -3.83
C SER A 121 -17.00 -1.33 -2.55
N ARG A 122 -17.70 -1.75 -1.48
CA ARG A 122 -17.07 -2.09 -0.21
C ARG A 122 -16.14 -3.30 -0.32
N MET A 123 -16.52 -4.33 -1.08
CA MET A 123 -15.71 -5.52 -1.31
C MET A 123 -14.50 -5.23 -2.20
N ALA A 124 -14.65 -4.40 -3.23
CA ALA A 124 -13.54 -3.97 -4.07
C ALA A 124 -12.53 -3.16 -3.24
N GLU A 125 -12.99 -2.19 -2.45
CA GLU A 125 -12.12 -1.38 -1.59
C GLU A 125 -11.45 -2.19 -0.47
N SER A 126 -12.06 -3.29 -0.01
CA SER A 126 -11.46 -4.13 1.03
C SER A 126 -10.39 -5.07 0.48
N SER A 127 -10.60 -5.62 -0.73
CA SER A 127 -9.74 -6.65 -1.33
C SER A 127 -8.65 -6.13 -2.27
N LEU A 128 -8.89 -5.00 -2.93
CA LEU A 128 -7.99 -4.40 -3.91
C LEU A 128 -7.36 -3.13 -3.34
N VAL A 129 -6.12 -2.85 -3.75
CA VAL A 129 -5.50 -1.52 -3.52
C VAL A 129 -6.35 -0.44 -4.19
N GLU A 130 -6.30 0.78 -3.67
CA GLU A 130 -7.22 1.85 -4.08
C GLU A 130 -7.28 2.09 -5.60
N ASP A 131 -6.13 2.11 -6.29
CA ASP A 131 -6.06 2.27 -7.76
C ASP A 131 -6.81 1.15 -8.50
N MET A 132 -6.61 -0.08 -8.05
CA MET A 132 -7.19 -1.27 -8.68
C MET A 132 -8.68 -1.38 -8.36
N ALA A 133 -9.09 -1.06 -7.13
CA ALA A 133 -10.50 -0.95 -6.75
C ALA A 133 -11.24 0.06 -7.64
N PHE A 134 -10.66 1.26 -7.81
CA PHE A 134 -11.24 2.28 -8.67
C PHE A 134 -11.36 1.82 -10.13
N ALA A 135 -10.31 1.19 -10.67
CA ALA A 135 -10.32 0.68 -12.04
C ALA A 135 -11.39 -0.41 -12.23
N THR A 136 -11.47 -1.40 -11.32
CA THR A 136 -12.46 -2.48 -11.36
C THR A 136 -13.89 -1.93 -11.34
N LEU A 137 -14.19 -1.00 -10.42
CA LEU A 137 -15.52 -0.39 -10.31
C LEU A 137 -15.87 0.50 -11.50
N SER A 138 -14.91 1.23 -12.07
CA SER A 138 -15.15 2.14 -13.19
C SER A 138 -15.34 1.43 -14.52
N THR A 139 -14.72 0.26 -14.69
CA THR A 139 -14.73 -0.49 -15.96
C THR A 139 -15.69 -1.68 -15.95
N ASN A 140 -16.39 -1.95 -14.84
CA ASN A 140 -17.16 -3.18 -14.60
C ASN A 140 -16.35 -4.44 -14.94
N HIS A 141 -15.04 -4.40 -14.69
CA HIS A 141 -14.14 -5.51 -14.96
C HIS A 141 -14.17 -6.49 -13.79
N ASP A 142 -15.35 -7.06 -13.55
CA ASP A 142 -15.53 -8.09 -12.56
C ASP A 142 -14.88 -9.40 -13.04
N PRO A 143 -14.34 -10.22 -12.13
CA PRO A 143 -13.85 -11.54 -12.49
C PRO A 143 -14.98 -12.35 -13.13
N LYS A 144 -14.73 -12.94 -14.31
CA LYS A 144 -15.75 -13.64 -15.11
C LYS A 144 -16.22 -14.97 -14.51
N GLN A 145 -15.52 -15.49 -13.50
CA GLN A 145 -15.68 -16.86 -13.01
C GLN A 145 -15.88 -16.89 -11.50
N ARG A 146 -16.72 -17.81 -11.03
CA ARG A 146 -16.92 -18.07 -9.60
C ARG A 146 -15.75 -18.92 -9.06
N PHE A 147 -15.34 -18.60 -7.83
CA PHE A 147 -14.32 -19.30 -7.06
C PHE A 147 -14.68 -20.79 -6.87
N ILE A 148 -13.76 -21.73 -7.15
CA ILE A 148 -14.01 -23.18 -7.00
C ILE A 148 -13.03 -23.79 -6.00
N ASP A 149 -11.72 -23.69 -6.26
CA ASP A 149 -10.65 -24.15 -5.36
C ASP A 149 -9.36 -23.41 -5.73
N VAL A 150 -8.69 -22.84 -4.73
CA VAL A 150 -7.45 -22.07 -4.90
C VAL A 150 -6.41 -22.64 -3.95
N LYS A 151 -5.34 -23.21 -4.51
CA LYS A 151 -4.24 -23.76 -3.72
C LYS A 151 -3.01 -22.87 -3.85
N PRO A 152 -2.47 -22.35 -2.73
CA PRO A 152 -1.21 -21.62 -2.77
C PRO A 152 -0.09 -22.60 -3.11
N MET A 153 0.68 -22.30 -4.15
CA MET A 153 1.81 -23.10 -4.61
C MET A 153 3.13 -22.54 -4.07
N ASP A 154 3.31 -21.23 -4.19
CA ASP A 154 4.54 -20.54 -3.81
C ASP A 154 4.24 -19.15 -3.25
N LEU A 155 5.13 -18.65 -2.40
CA LEU A 155 5.09 -17.31 -1.84
C LEU A 155 6.47 -16.67 -1.90
N GLN A 156 6.57 -15.57 -2.63
CA GLN A 156 7.81 -14.82 -2.81
C GLN A 156 7.69 -13.45 -2.16
N ARG A 157 8.64 -13.12 -1.29
CA ARG A 157 8.68 -11.79 -0.66
C ARG A 157 9.58 -10.87 -1.45
N SER A 158 9.08 -9.67 -1.67
CA SER A 158 9.80 -8.58 -2.31
C SER A 158 9.80 -7.35 -1.41
N TYR A 159 10.56 -6.35 -1.82
CA TYR A 159 10.50 -5.03 -1.19
C TYR A 159 9.08 -4.46 -1.33
N TYR A 160 8.48 -3.98 -0.23
CA TYR A 160 7.11 -3.42 -0.08
C TYR A 160 5.90 -4.31 -0.46
N HIS A 161 6.10 -5.50 -1.02
CA HIS A 161 5.02 -6.40 -1.47
C HIS A 161 5.44 -7.87 -1.37
N TYR A 162 4.47 -8.78 -1.54
CA TYR A 162 4.76 -10.18 -1.77
C TYR A 162 3.90 -10.71 -2.92
N ASP A 163 4.40 -11.74 -3.59
CA ASP A 163 3.71 -12.45 -4.64
C ASP A 163 3.27 -13.82 -4.11
N MET A 164 2.07 -14.23 -4.48
CA MET A 164 1.56 -15.56 -4.21
C MET A 164 1.14 -16.21 -5.53
N ILE A 165 1.74 -17.35 -5.83
CA ILE A 165 1.34 -18.17 -6.97
C ILE A 165 0.26 -19.12 -6.50
N VAL A 166 -0.86 -19.15 -7.22
CA VAL A 166 -1.98 -20.01 -6.89
C VAL A 166 -2.42 -20.82 -8.09
N GLU A 167 -2.76 -22.08 -7.83
CA GLU A 167 -3.36 -22.99 -8.80
C GLU A 167 -4.89 -22.80 -8.77
N TRP A 168 -5.48 -22.60 -9.95
CA TRP A 168 -6.91 -22.48 -10.17
C TRP A 168 -7.44 -23.69 -10.91
N LYS A 169 -8.34 -24.46 -10.28
CA LYS A 169 -9.02 -25.57 -10.95
C LYS A 169 -10.40 -25.15 -11.43
N GLN A 170 -10.58 -25.03 -12.75
CA GLN A 170 -11.91 -24.87 -13.33
C GLN A 170 -12.64 -26.22 -13.40
N LYS A 171 -13.98 -26.18 -13.40
CA LYS A 171 -14.88 -27.34 -13.53
C LYS A 171 -14.57 -28.25 -14.73
N ASN A 172 -13.87 -27.75 -15.76
CA ASN A 172 -13.53 -28.48 -16.99
C ASN A 172 -12.07 -29.01 -17.02
N ALA A 173 -11.44 -29.21 -15.85
CA ALA A 173 -10.09 -29.77 -15.70
C ALA A 173 -8.92 -28.95 -16.29
N GLN A 174 -9.18 -27.73 -16.78
CA GLN A 174 -8.11 -26.78 -17.07
C GLN A 174 -7.62 -26.15 -15.76
N THR A 175 -6.39 -26.49 -15.40
CA THR A 175 -5.64 -25.79 -14.36
C THR A 175 -5.05 -24.53 -14.97
N ASN A 176 -5.37 -23.37 -14.39
CA ASN A 176 -4.67 -22.13 -14.68
C ASN A 176 -3.81 -21.75 -13.48
N VAL A 177 -2.64 -21.19 -13.72
CA VAL A 177 -1.78 -20.68 -12.64
C VAL A 177 -1.81 -19.16 -12.70
N TYR A 178 -2.03 -18.54 -11.54
CA TYR A 178 -2.06 -17.09 -11.42
C TYR A 178 -1.06 -16.63 -10.37
N GLN A 179 -0.35 -15.55 -10.66
CA GLN A 179 0.40 -14.80 -9.69
C GLN A 179 -0.42 -13.61 -9.21
N TYR A 180 -0.65 -13.53 -7.91
CA TYR A 180 -1.26 -12.38 -7.24
C TYR A 180 -0.19 -11.61 -6.48
N THR A 181 -0.08 -10.32 -6.77
CA THR A 181 0.80 -9.40 -6.05
C THR A 181 0.02 -8.70 -4.96
N PHE A 182 0.52 -8.71 -3.73
CA PHE A 182 -0.12 -8.10 -2.56
C PHE A 182 0.73 -6.99 -1.97
N ALA A 183 0.10 -5.85 -1.70
CA ALA A 183 0.73 -4.72 -1.01
C ALA A 183 -0.06 -4.37 0.26
N ARG A 184 0.65 -3.85 1.27
CA ARG A 184 -0.01 -3.38 2.49
C ARG A 184 -0.61 -2.00 2.30
N GLU A 185 -1.91 -1.91 2.55
CA GLU A 185 -2.67 -0.66 2.50
C GLU A 185 -3.68 -0.62 3.66
N LYS A 186 -3.74 0.51 4.38
CA LYS A 186 -4.64 0.71 5.54
C LYS A 186 -4.59 -0.43 6.58
N GLY A 187 -3.41 -1.02 6.77
CA GLY A 187 -3.19 -2.07 7.76
C GLY A 187 -3.48 -3.50 7.29
N LYS A 188 -3.99 -3.70 6.07
CA LYS A 188 -4.26 -5.02 5.48
C LYS A 188 -3.44 -5.24 4.23
N PHE A 189 -3.16 -6.50 3.89
CA PHE A 189 -2.64 -6.84 2.57
C PHE A 189 -3.79 -6.88 1.58
N LYS A 190 -3.63 -6.22 0.44
CA LYS A 190 -4.62 -6.13 -0.63
C LYS A 190 -3.98 -6.47 -1.97
N ILE A 191 -4.79 -6.94 -2.91
CA ILE A 191 -4.33 -7.27 -4.26
C ILE A 191 -3.97 -5.97 -4.98
N LYS A 192 -2.73 -5.94 -5.49
CA LYS A 192 -2.15 -4.86 -6.28
C LYS A 192 -2.01 -5.23 -7.76
N GLY A 193 -1.95 -6.52 -8.07
CA GLY A 193 -1.81 -7.02 -9.44
C GLY A 193 -2.18 -8.49 -9.55
N ILE A 194 -2.62 -8.88 -10.74
CA ILE A 194 -2.99 -10.25 -11.09
C ILE A 194 -2.39 -10.55 -12.46
N THR A 195 -1.60 -11.61 -12.57
CA THR A 195 -0.98 -12.06 -13.82
C THR A 195 -1.28 -13.54 -14.01
N GLN A 196 -1.79 -13.92 -15.18
CA GLN A 196 -1.89 -15.34 -15.55
C GLN A 196 -0.51 -15.82 -15.99
N LEU A 197 -0.03 -16.92 -15.40
CA LEU A 197 1.18 -17.59 -15.83
C LEU A 197 0.79 -18.61 -16.90
N GLU A 198 1.43 -18.55 -18.07
CA GLU A 198 1.33 -19.62 -19.06
C GLU A 198 1.96 -20.88 -18.47
N ALA A 199 1.31 -22.03 -18.63
CA ALA A 199 1.94 -23.29 -18.30
C ALA A 199 3.11 -23.46 -19.28
N GLU A 200 4.35 -23.58 -18.78
CA GLU A 200 5.46 -24.05 -19.60
C GLU A 200 5.09 -25.45 -20.10
N GLU A 201 4.93 -25.59 -21.42
CA GLU A 201 4.71 -26.87 -22.11
C GLU A 201 5.97 -27.75 -22.08
#